data_AF-A0A9X3H1Q3-F1
#
_entry.id   AF-A0A9X3H1Q3-F1
#
_cell.length_a   1.000
_cell.length_b   1.000
_cell.length_c   1.000
_cell.angle_alpha   90.00
_cell.angle_beta   90.00
_cell.angle_gamma   90.00
#
_symmetry.space_group_name_H-M   'P 1'
#
loop_
_entity.id
_entity.type
_entity.pdbx_description
1 polymer ?
#
loop_
_entity_poly.entity_id
_entity_poly.type
_entity_poly.pdbx_seq_one_letter_code
_entity_poly.pdbx_strand_id
1 'polypeptide(L)'
;LEADHGKLKMLIKPVRGFKSMPTAYATIKGFEVMRALRKGQAQAWCLQPGIMGEVRLVERAFGIGPSALTETMIMLNKHFANAA
;
A
#
# COMPACT_ATOMS: atom_id res chain seq x y z
N LEU A 1 -21.57 -35.31 -14.83
CA LEU A 1 -21.73 -34.95 -13.39
C LEU A 1 -20.56 -34.10 -12.88
N GLU A 2 -19.97 -33.22 -13.71
CA GLU A 2 -18.76 -32.46 -13.35
C GLU A 2 -19.00 -30.94 -13.31
N ALA A 3 -20.19 -30.47 -13.71
CA ALA A 3 -20.54 -29.05 -13.78
C ALA A 3 -21.01 -28.47 -12.42
N ASP A 4 -21.52 -29.29 -11.50
CA ASP A 4 -22.26 -28.80 -10.33
C ASP A 4 -21.41 -28.50 -9.08
N HIS A 5 -20.16 -28.97 -9.07
CA HIS A 5 -19.27 -28.78 -7.92
C HIS A 5 -18.38 -27.53 -8.02
N GLY A 6 -18.49 -26.73 -9.08
CA GLY A 6 -17.70 -25.51 -9.26
C GLY A 6 -17.88 -24.52 -8.12
N LYS A 7 -19.11 -24.39 -7.61
CA LYS A 7 -19.49 -23.50 -6.51
C LYS A 7 -18.96 -23.99 -5.16
N LEU A 8 -19.01 -25.30 -4.92
CA LEU A 8 -18.45 -25.92 -3.71
C LEU A 8 -16.92 -25.86 -3.69
N LYS A 9 -16.24 -26.07 -4.83
CA LYS A 9 -14.78 -25.90 -4.96
C LYS A 9 -14.34 -24.44 -4.79
N MET A 10 -15.18 -23.47 -5.17
CA MET A 10 -14.97 -22.04 -4.88
C MET A 10 -15.13 -21.69 -3.40
N LEU A 11 -16.04 -22.36 -2.69
CA LEU A 11 -16.28 -22.18 -1.24
C LEU A 11 -15.21 -22.86 -0.37
N ILE A 12 -14.66 -24.00 -0.82
CA ILE A 12 -13.62 -24.75 -0.10
C ILE A 12 -12.23 -24.16 -0.37
N LYS A 13 -11.96 -23.66 -1.60
CA LYS A 13 -10.67 -23.02 -1.89
C LYS A 13 -10.68 -21.59 -1.37
N PRO A 14 -9.67 -21.17 -0.60
CA PRO A 14 -9.58 -19.83 -0.04
C PRO A 14 -9.20 -18.77 -1.10
N VAL A 15 -9.91 -18.70 -2.22
CA VAL A 15 -9.68 -17.79 -3.38
C VAL A 15 -8.55 -18.24 -4.31
N ARG A 16 -8.72 -19.33 -5.08
CA ARG A 16 -7.77 -19.84 -6.11
C ARG A 16 -6.27 -19.93 -5.70
N GLY A 17 -5.93 -19.74 -4.42
CA GLY A 17 -4.60 -19.74 -3.82
C GLY A 17 -3.68 -18.62 -4.32
N PHE A 18 -3.24 -17.72 -3.44
CA PHE A 18 -1.99 -17.03 -3.67
C PHE A 18 -0.89 -18.08 -3.88
N LYS A 19 -0.09 -17.95 -4.95
CA LYS A 19 0.97 -18.92 -5.29
C LYS A 19 1.98 -19.13 -4.16
N SER A 20 2.16 -18.13 -3.29
CA SER A 20 3.07 -18.18 -2.15
C SER A 20 2.61 -17.21 -1.06
N MET A 21 3.06 -17.44 0.18
CA MET A 21 2.80 -16.56 1.31
C MET A 21 3.29 -15.11 1.10
N PRO A 22 4.47 -14.84 0.51
CA PRO A 22 4.89 -13.48 0.18
C PRO A 22 3.90 -12.74 -0.72
N THR A 23 3.37 -13.41 -1.75
CA THR A 23 2.37 -12.81 -2.64
C THR A 23 1.06 -12.53 -1.89
N ALA A 24 0.63 -13.45 -1.03
CA ALA A 24 -0.55 -13.25 -0.19
C ALA A 24 -0.39 -12.02 0.70
N TYR A 25 0.73 -11.90 1.39
CA TYR A 25 1.02 -10.80 2.30
C TYR A 25 1.08 -9.46 1.55
N ALA A 26 1.77 -9.42 0.41
CA ALA A 26 1.85 -8.20 -0.41
C ALA A 26 0.46 -7.75 -0.89
N THR A 27 -0.40 -8.69 -1.31
CA THR A 27 -1.77 -8.37 -1.75
C THR A 27 -2.65 -7.90 -0.59
N ILE A 28 -2.63 -8.58 0.56
CA ILE A 28 -3.40 -8.18 1.75
C ILE A 28 -2.97 -6.79 2.22
N LYS A 29 -1.65 -6.56 2.35
CA LYS A 29 -1.09 -5.25 2.67
C LYS A 29 -1.55 -4.18 1.68
N GLY A 30 -1.53 -4.49 0.37
CA GLY A 30 -2.02 -3.58 -0.66
C GLY A 30 -3.49 -3.20 -0.47
N PHE A 31 -4.36 -4.16 -0.17
CA PHE A 31 -5.76 -3.87 0.11
C PHE A 31 -5.95 -2.99 1.35
N GLU A 32 -5.18 -3.22 2.41
CA GLU A 32 -5.24 -2.39 3.62
C GLU A 32 -4.79 -0.96 3.36
N VAL A 33 -3.66 -0.76 2.68
CA VAL A 33 -3.16 0.57 2.30
C VAL A 33 -4.17 1.30 1.43
N MET A 34 -4.69 0.64 0.39
CA MET A 34 -5.68 1.25 -0.51
C MET A 34 -7.00 1.58 0.22
N ARG A 35 -7.40 0.76 1.19
CA ARG A 35 -8.58 1.00 2.02
C ARG A 35 -8.38 2.18 2.98
N ALA A 36 -7.19 2.29 3.59
CA ALA A 36 -6.85 3.39 4.50
C ALA A 36 -6.80 4.72 3.76
N LEU A 37 -6.25 4.75 2.54
CA LEU A 37 -6.27 5.90 1.65
C LEU A 37 -7.70 6.31 1.28
N ARG A 38 -8.51 5.37 0.80
CA ARG A 38 -9.92 5.64 0.42
C ARG A 38 -10.75 6.20 1.57
N LYS A 39 -10.49 5.77 2.81
CA LYS A 39 -11.20 6.24 4.00
C LYS A 39 -10.63 7.54 4.58
N GLY A 40 -9.53 8.06 4.04
CA GLY A 40 -8.80 9.21 4.60
C GLY A 40 -8.10 8.90 5.92
N GLN A 41 -8.12 7.66 6.40
CA GLN A 41 -7.41 7.25 7.62
C GLN A 41 -5.90 7.41 7.45
N ALA A 42 -5.43 7.32 6.20
CA ALA A 42 -4.03 7.41 5.86
C ALA A 42 -3.41 8.82 5.93
N GLN A 43 -4.22 9.87 6.08
CA GLN A 43 -3.75 11.25 6.06
C GLN A 43 -2.68 11.54 7.13
N ALA A 44 -2.79 10.93 8.31
CA ALA A 44 -1.81 11.09 9.39
C ALA A 44 -0.41 10.57 9.04
N TRP A 45 -0.30 9.67 8.04
CA TRP A 45 0.96 9.09 7.60
C TRP A 45 1.48 9.69 6.29
N CYS A 46 0.77 10.66 5.70
CA CYS A 46 1.21 11.40 4.54
C CYS A 46 2.12 12.57 4.97
N LEU A 47 3.43 12.43 4.72
CA LEU A 47 4.43 13.47 5.03
C LEU A 47 4.33 14.69 4.11
N GLN A 48 3.79 14.51 2.90
CA GLN A 48 3.58 15.56 1.91
C GLN A 48 2.09 15.76 1.68
N PRO A 49 1.64 16.99 1.39
CA PRO A 49 0.26 17.23 1.00
C PRO A 49 -0.04 16.66 -0.40
N GLY A 50 -1.31 16.32 -0.62
CA GLY A 50 -1.82 15.91 -1.93
C GLY A 50 -1.37 14.52 -2.38
N ILE A 51 -1.53 14.25 -3.67
CA ILE A 51 -1.32 12.93 -4.30
C ILE A 51 0.10 12.39 -4.06
N MET A 52 1.10 13.27 -4.04
CA MET A 52 2.48 12.87 -3.79
C MET A 52 2.67 12.24 -2.40
N GLY A 53 1.98 12.74 -1.37
CA GLY A 53 2.02 12.14 -0.04
C GLY A 53 1.46 10.73 0.01
N GLU A 54 0.37 10.49 -0.72
CA GLU A 54 -0.24 9.16 -0.84
C GLU A 54 0.65 8.19 -1.61
N VAL A 55 1.22 8.63 -2.74
CA VAL A 55 2.18 7.82 -3.53
C VAL A 55 3.38 7.43 -2.67
N ARG A 56 3.98 8.39 -1.97
CA ARG A 56 5.12 8.14 -1.06
C ARG A 56 4.74 7.20 0.08
N LEU A 57 3.54 7.32 0.63
CA LEU A 57 3.05 6.40 1.66
C LEU A 57 2.96 4.96 1.13
N VAL A 58 2.44 4.76 -0.08
CA VAL A 58 2.40 3.44 -0.73
C VAL A 58 3.82 2.91 -0.96
N GLU A 59 4.70 3.73 -1.52
CA GLU A 59 6.10 3.35 -1.76
C GLU A 59 6.80 2.90 -0.46
N ARG A 60 6.58 3.61 0.65
CA ARG A 60 7.09 3.24 1.98
C ARG A 60 6.51 1.93 2.49
N ALA A 61 5.20 1.71 2.35
CA ALA A 61 4.55 0.48 2.82
C ALA A 61 5.12 -0.78 2.16
N PHE A 62 5.58 -0.65 0.91
CA PHE A 62 6.19 -1.73 0.13
C PHE A 62 7.73 -1.72 0.12
N GLY A 63 8.37 -0.71 0.71
CA GLY A 63 9.83 -0.60 0.75
C GLY A 63 10.49 -0.38 -0.62
N ILE A 64 9.74 0.19 -1.58
CA ILE A 64 10.21 0.45 -2.95
C ILE A 64 10.66 1.89 -3.18
N GLY A 65 10.35 2.79 -2.25
CA GLY A 65 10.74 4.20 -2.31
C GLY A 65 11.52 4.67 -1.08
N PRO A 66 11.80 5.98 -1.00
CA PRO A 66 12.61 6.55 0.06
C PRO A 66 11.98 6.32 1.43
N SER A 67 12.82 6.18 2.45
CA SER A 67 12.34 6.07 3.82
C SER A 67 11.69 7.40 4.27
N ALA A 68 10.85 7.34 5.31
CA ALA A 68 10.28 8.54 5.91
C ALA A 68 11.35 9.56 6.34
N LEU A 69 12.51 9.08 6.81
CA LEU A 69 13.64 9.94 7.19
C LEU A 69 14.26 10.63 5.97
N THR A 70 14.45 9.89 4.88
CA THR A 70 14.99 10.45 3.64
C THR A 70 14.05 11.50 3.05
N GLU A 71 12.74 11.23 3.03
CA GLU A 71 11.75 12.19 2.55
C GLU A 71 11.69 13.46 3.40
N THR A 72 11.69 13.31 4.73
CA THR A 72 11.69 14.46 5.64
C THR A 72 12.96 15.30 5.49
N MET A 73 14.12 14.67 5.32
CA MET A 73 15.37 15.39 5.05
C MET A 73 15.31 16.19 3.74
N ILE A 74 14.76 15.60 2.66
CA ILE A 74 14.58 16.30 1.38
C ILE A 74 13.64 17.51 1.55
N MET A 75 12.55 17.36 2.31
CA MET A 75 11.62 18.45 2.56
C MET A 75 12.25 19.57 3.38
N LEU A 76 13.01 19.23 4.42
CA LEU A 76 13.72 20.20 5.24
C LEU A 76 14.74 20.97 4.39
N ASN A 77 15.54 20.28 3.58
CA ASN A 77 16.51 20.93 2.72
C ASN A 77 15.86 21.90 1.72
N LYS A 78 14.73 21.50 1.11
CA LYS A 78 13.93 22.39 0.26
C LYS A 78 13.40 23.61 1.00
N HIS A 79 12.92 23.43 2.23
CA HIS A 79 12.44 24.53 3.04
C HIS A 79 13.56 25.55 3.33
N PHE A 80 14.76 25.09 3.71
CA PHE A 80 15.91 25.97 3.93
C PHE A 80 16.39 26.65 2.65
N ALA A 81 16.42 25.93 1.53
CA ALA A 81 16.81 26.50 0.23
C ALA A 81 15.84 27.58 -0.25
N ASN A 82 14.54 27.47 0.06
CA ASN A 82 13.54 28.47 -0.29
C ASN A 82 13.49 29.67 0.68
N ALA A 83 14.11 29.54 1.86
CA ALA A 83 14.16 30.58 2.88
C ALA A 83 15.42 31.46 2.80
N ALA A 84 16.36 31.12 1.90
CA ALA A 84 17.55 31.89 1.55
C ALA A 84 17.31 32.73 0.29
#